data_AF-A0A1F1ZWH9-F1
#
_entry.id   AF-A0A1F1ZWH9-F1
#
_cell.length_a   1.000
_cell.length_b   1.000
_cell.length_c   1.000
_cell.angle_alpha   90.00
_cell.angle_beta   90.00
_cell.angle_gamma   90.00
#
_symmetry.space_group_name_H-M   'P 1'
#
loop_
_entity.id
_entity.type
_entity.pdbx_description
1 polymer ?
#
loop_
_entity_poly.entity_id
_entity_poly.type
_entity_poly.pdbx_seq_one_letter_code
_entity_poly.pdbx_strand_id
1 'polypeptide(L)'
;MSDHSADVIALERRIEYLSVQVERLIDLQNPFPGPMTVFRKAALLTALTFEQEVLARKLLGAVQVVRNGEKVDIGQGLLPFPAETVSMFNEYAIEGTIDSVQTKNLLKTFVPGGDAAAQNLIEAWETAQAAIRRSDHEAG
;
A
#
# COMPACT_ATOMS: atom_id res chain seq x y z
N MET A 1 -7.70 32.29 23.17
CA MET A 1 -7.79 30.97 23.85
C MET A 1 -8.04 29.80 22.89
N SER A 2 -8.04 29.99 21.56
CA SER A 2 -8.29 28.93 20.57
C SER A 2 -7.04 28.22 20.05
N ASP A 3 -5.86 28.86 20.08
CA ASP A 3 -4.62 28.30 19.51
C ASP A 3 -4.09 27.07 20.26
N HIS A 4 -4.04 27.12 21.59
CA HIS A 4 -3.47 26.02 22.38
C HIS A 4 -4.25 24.70 22.27
N SER A 5 -5.56 24.78 21.97
CA SER A 5 -6.37 23.57 21.78
C SER A 5 -6.07 22.88 20.45
N ALA A 6 -5.77 23.64 19.39
CA ALA A 6 -5.41 23.09 18.09
C ALA A 6 -4.03 22.44 18.13
N ASP A 7 -3.08 23.07 18.84
CA ASP A 7 -1.72 22.55 19.02
C ASP A 7 -1.71 21.23 19.78
N VAL A 8 -2.52 21.10 20.84
CA VAL A 8 -2.65 19.85 21.62
C VAL A 8 -3.23 18.73 20.76
N ILE A 9 -4.30 18.98 19.99
CA ILE A 9 -4.90 17.99 19.10
C ILE A 9 -3.91 17.53 18.02
N ALA A 10 -3.12 18.46 17.46
CA ALA A 10 -2.08 18.12 16.49
C ALA A 10 -0.99 17.24 17.12
N LEU A 11 -0.62 17.50 18.37
CA LEU A 11 0.35 16.70 19.10
C LEU A 11 -0.16 15.28 19.38
N GLU A 12 -1.41 15.15 19.82
CA GLU A 12 -2.06 13.85 20.09
C GLU A 12 -2.10 12.98 18.83
N ARG A 13 -2.52 13.54 17.70
CA ARG A 13 -2.52 12.84 16.41
C ARG A 13 -1.12 12.40 15.99
N ARG A 14 -0.11 13.22 16.26
CA ARG A 14 1.28 12.88 15.96
C ARG A 14 1.80 11.76 16.85
N ILE A 15 1.45 11.76 18.14
CA ILE A 15 1.79 10.68 19.07
C ILE A 15 1.13 9.38 18.63
N GLU A 16 -0.16 9.41 18.31
CA GLU A 16 -0.89 8.24 17.81
C GLU A 16 -0.24 7.67 16.55
N TYR A 17 0.05 8.51 15.56
CA TYR A 17 0.77 8.12 14.35
C TYR A 17 2.11 7.45 14.71
N LEU A 18 2.95 8.10 15.53
CA LEU A 18 4.27 7.57 15.87
C LEU A 18 4.19 6.25 16.63
N SER A 19 3.22 6.07 17.54
CA SER A 19 3.00 4.81 18.24
C SER A 19 2.72 3.66 17.28
N VAL A 20 1.84 3.87 16.30
CA VAL A 20 1.54 2.86 15.26
C VAL A 20 2.78 2.55 14.40
N GLN A 21 3.59 3.56 14.07
CA GLN A 21 4.84 3.34 13.32
C GLN A 21 5.87 2.53 14.13
N VAL A 22 5.96 2.75 15.44
CA VAL A 22 6.84 2.00 16.34
C VAL A 22 6.40 0.54 16.44
N GLU A 23 5.11 0.27 16.60
CA GLU A 23 4.57 -1.10 16.61
C GLU A 23 4.88 -1.84 15.30
N ARG A 24 4.66 -1.17 14.15
CA ARG A 24 5.02 -1.71 12.83
C ARG A 24 6.53 -1.98 12.70
N LEU A 25 7.37 -1.17 13.34
CA LEU A 25 8.83 -1.35 13.33
C LEU A 25 9.25 -2.57 14.18
N ILE A 26 8.61 -2.77 15.34
CA ILE A 26 8.84 -3.94 16.21
C ILE A 26 8.48 -5.22 15.45
N ASP A 27 7.35 -5.24 14.74
CA ASP A 27 6.95 -6.36 13.88
C ASP A 27 8.00 -6.69 12.81
N LEU A 28 8.70 -5.68 12.29
CA LEU A 28 9.76 -5.87 11.28
C LEU A 28 11.07 -6.43 11.86
N GLN A 29 11.28 -6.34 13.17
CA GLN A 29 12.44 -6.92 13.85
C GLN A 29 12.23 -8.40 14.23
N ASN A 30 11.15 -9.02 13.76
CA ASN A 30 10.88 -10.42 14.00
C ASN A 30 12.01 -11.31 13.43
N PRO A 31 12.57 -12.26 14.22
CA PRO A 31 13.63 -13.16 13.76
C PRO A 31 13.22 -14.05 12.57
N PHE A 32 11.91 -14.23 12.34
CA PHE A 32 11.36 -14.93 11.19
C PHE A 32 10.43 -13.99 10.42
N PRO A 33 10.99 -13.10 9.56
CA PRO A 33 10.20 -12.13 8.84
C PRO A 33 9.27 -12.82 7.84
N GLY A 34 7.98 -12.48 7.88
CA GLY A 34 7.02 -12.97 6.90
C GLY A 34 7.33 -12.43 5.48
N PRO A 35 6.79 -13.04 4.41
CA PRO A 35 7.08 -12.62 3.03
C PRO A 35 6.75 -11.15 2.73
N MET A 36 5.76 -10.58 3.42
CA MET A 36 5.37 -9.17 3.29
C MET A 36 6.26 -8.18 4.04
N THR A 37 7.28 -8.64 4.77
CA THR A 37 8.21 -7.78 5.53
C THR A 37 8.89 -6.76 4.63
N VAL A 38 9.30 -7.16 3.42
CA VAL A 38 9.95 -6.27 2.44
C VAL A 38 9.00 -5.14 2.02
N PHE A 39 7.74 -5.46 1.74
CA PHE A 39 6.71 -4.47 1.40
C PHE A 39 6.44 -3.52 2.56
N ARG A 40 6.25 -4.05 3.78
CA ARG A 40 6.00 -3.24 4.97
C ARG A 40 7.18 -2.31 5.26
N LYS A 41 8.42 -2.76 5.08
CA LYS A 41 9.61 -1.91 5.20
C LYS A 41 9.62 -0.77 4.16
N ALA A 42 9.29 -1.07 2.90
CA ALA A 42 9.19 -0.04 1.86
C ALA A 42 8.09 1.00 2.18
N ALA A 43 6.94 0.53 2.67
CA ALA A 43 5.84 1.40 3.12
C ALA A 43 6.28 2.34 4.26
N LEU A 44 7.00 1.82 5.25
CA LEU A 44 7.54 2.64 6.34
C LEU A 44 8.57 3.67 5.86
N LEU A 45 9.52 3.26 5.00
CA LEU A 45 10.54 4.16 4.45
C LEU A 45 9.95 5.26 3.58
N THR A 46 8.77 5.00 3.00
CA THR A 46 7.98 5.96 2.22
C THR A 46 7.06 6.81 3.11
N ALA A 47 7.15 6.67 4.44
CA ALA A 47 6.32 7.36 5.41
C ALA A 47 4.80 7.13 5.23
N LEU A 48 4.41 5.93 4.74
CA LEU A 48 3.01 5.58 4.64
C LEU A 48 2.38 5.42 6.03
N THR A 49 1.18 5.96 6.19
CA THR A 49 0.28 5.55 7.27
C THR A 49 -0.08 4.08 7.14
N PHE A 50 -0.62 3.49 8.21
CA PHE A 50 -1.13 2.12 8.14
C PHE A 50 -2.22 1.96 7.07
N GLU A 51 -3.16 2.93 7.01
CA GLU A 51 -4.21 2.97 5.99
C GLU A 51 -3.64 2.98 4.57
N GLN A 52 -2.63 3.83 4.30
CA GLN A 52 -2.00 3.88 2.98
C GLN A 52 -1.24 2.59 2.64
N GLU A 53 -0.59 1.93 3.60
CA GLU A 53 0.01 0.60 3.37
C GLU A 53 -1.06 -0.40 2.95
N VAL A 54 -2.19 -0.45 3.67
CA VAL A 54 -3.29 -1.39 3.39
C VAL A 54 -3.90 -1.11 2.02
N LEU A 55 -4.15 0.16 1.69
CA LEU A 55 -4.65 0.56 0.36
C LEU A 55 -3.67 0.20 -0.75
N ALA A 56 -2.37 0.44 -0.57
CA ALA A 56 -1.35 0.08 -1.56
C ALA A 56 -1.33 -1.43 -1.84
N ARG A 57 -1.40 -2.26 -0.79
CA ARG A 57 -1.49 -3.74 -0.94
C ARG A 57 -2.77 -4.16 -1.66
N LYS A 58 -3.91 -3.58 -1.26
CA LYS A 58 -5.22 -3.87 -1.88
C LYS A 58 -5.18 -3.53 -3.37
N LEU A 59 -4.62 -2.37 -3.73
CA LEU A 59 -4.51 -1.91 -5.11
C LEU A 59 -3.60 -2.84 -5.93
N LEU A 60 -2.41 -3.17 -5.42
CA LEU A 60 -1.47 -4.03 -6.12
C LEU A 60 -2.01 -5.47 -6.30
N GLY A 61 -2.77 -5.97 -5.33
CA GLY A 61 -3.53 -7.21 -5.49
C GLY A 61 -4.59 -7.11 -6.57
N ALA A 62 -5.38 -6.03 -6.60
CA ALA A 62 -6.40 -5.81 -7.62
C ALA A 62 -5.80 -5.69 -9.03
N VAL A 63 -4.67 -4.98 -9.18
CA VAL A 63 -3.92 -4.89 -10.44
C VAL A 63 -3.46 -6.28 -10.89
N GLN A 64 -2.98 -7.13 -9.99
CA GLN A 64 -2.59 -8.50 -10.34
C GLN A 64 -3.78 -9.33 -10.84
N VAL A 65 -4.95 -9.21 -10.21
CA VAL A 65 -6.20 -9.88 -10.64
C VAL A 65 -6.57 -9.44 -12.06
N VAL A 66 -6.54 -8.12 -12.33
CA VAL A 66 -6.81 -7.59 -13.69
C VAL A 66 -5.78 -8.09 -14.71
N ARG A 67 -4.50 -8.12 -14.36
CA ARG A 67 -3.44 -8.65 -15.25
C ARG A 67 -3.62 -10.14 -15.57
N ASN A 68 -4.30 -10.88 -14.71
CA ASN A 68 -4.65 -12.29 -14.95
C ASN A 68 -5.92 -12.45 -15.80
N GLY A 69 -6.55 -11.36 -16.25
CA GLY A 69 -7.77 -11.37 -17.07
C GLY A 69 -9.07 -11.42 -16.26
N GLU A 70 -8.99 -11.27 -14.94
CA GLU A 70 -10.15 -11.28 -14.05
C GLU A 70 -10.66 -9.87 -13.76
N LYS A 71 -11.97 -9.74 -13.50
CA LYS A 71 -12.59 -8.47 -13.12
C LYS A 71 -12.59 -8.32 -11.61
N VAL A 72 -12.27 -7.13 -11.13
CA VAL A 72 -12.31 -6.77 -9.71
C VAL A 72 -12.97 -5.41 -9.53
N ASP A 73 -13.89 -5.31 -8.57
CA ASP A 73 -14.47 -4.03 -8.15
C ASP A 73 -13.69 -3.53 -6.91
N ILE A 74 -12.88 -2.49 -7.11
CA ILE A 74 -12.09 -1.90 -6.01
C ILE A 74 -12.90 -0.91 -5.15
N GLY A 75 -14.10 -0.53 -5.59
CA GLY A 75 -15.01 0.37 -4.87
C GLY A 75 -15.64 -0.27 -3.63
N GLN A 76 -15.52 -1.59 -3.46
CA GLN A 76 -16.04 -2.33 -2.31
C GLN A 76 -14.97 -2.55 -1.23
N GLY A 77 -15.43 -2.86 -0.01
CA GLY A 77 -14.59 -3.29 1.12
C GLY A 77 -14.54 -2.30 2.28
N LEU A 78 -13.89 -2.72 3.38
CA LEU A 78 -13.85 -1.96 4.64
C LEU A 78 -13.10 -0.62 4.52
N LEU A 79 -12.05 -0.59 3.70
CA LEU A 79 -11.24 0.59 3.47
C LEU A 79 -11.47 1.08 2.04
N PRO A 80 -12.18 2.22 1.87
CA PRO A 80 -12.49 2.75 0.56
C PRO A 80 -11.26 3.42 -0.06
N PHE A 81 -11.09 3.27 -1.37
CA PHE A 81 -10.11 4.06 -2.10
C PHE A 81 -10.61 5.50 -2.30
N PRO A 82 -9.71 6.49 -2.49
CA PRO A 82 -10.10 7.79 -3.03
C PRO A 82 -10.87 7.65 -4.34
N ALA A 83 -11.83 8.54 -4.56
CA ALA A 83 -12.66 8.54 -5.77
C ALA A 83 -11.83 8.62 -7.07
N GLU A 84 -10.74 9.41 -7.04
CA GLU A 84 -9.78 9.51 -8.14
C GLU A 84 -9.16 8.16 -8.49
N THR A 85 -8.71 7.40 -7.49
CA THR A 85 -8.16 6.05 -7.67
C THR A 85 -9.17 5.12 -8.33
N VAL A 86 -10.43 5.15 -7.89
CA VAL A 86 -11.50 4.30 -8.42
C VAL A 86 -11.81 4.64 -9.88
N SER A 87 -11.92 5.92 -10.22
CA SER A 87 -12.14 6.37 -11.60
C SER A 87 -11.01 5.91 -12.52
N MET A 88 -9.77 6.22 -12.14
CA MET A 88 -8.59 5.87 -12.93
C MET A 88 -8.43 4.35 -13.09
N PHE A 89 -8.71 3.58 -12.03
CA PHE A 89 -8.61 2.12 -12.10
C PHE A 89 -9.60 1.54 -13.10
N ASN A 90 -10.85 2.02 -13.08
CA ASN A 90 -11.89 1.57 -14.00
C ASN A 90 -11.54 1.94 -15.44
N GLU A 91 -11.01 3.14 -15.68
CA GLU A 91 -10.53 3.56 -17.00
C GLU A 91 -9.43 2.63 -17.52
N TYR A 92 -8.38 2.39 -16.73
CA TYR A 92 -7.28 1.51 -17.13
C TYR A 92 -7.71 0.04 -17.28
N ALA A 93 -8.66 -0.43 -16.48
CA ALA A 93 -9.19 -1.79 -16.58
C ALA A 93 -10.00 -2.01 -17.88
N ILE A 94 -10.69 -0.97 -18.39
CA ILE A 94 -11.43 -1.02 -19.66
C ILE A 94 -10.47 -1.12 -20.86
N GLU A 95 -9.32 -0.45 -20.79
CA GLU A 95 -8.28 -0.48 -21.84
C GLU A 95 -7.59 -1.86 -21.97
N GLY A 96 -7.86 -2.78 -21.05
CA GLY A 96 -7.55 -4.20 -21.19
C GLY A 96 -6.27 -4.67 -20.53
N THR A 97 -5.42 -3.77 -20.01
CA THR A 97 -4.29 -4.13 -19.13
C THR A 97 -3.87 -2.92 -18.29
N ILE A 98 -3.57 -3.15 -17.01
CA ILE A 98 -2.97 -2.14 -16.12
C ILE A 98 -1.46 -2.37 -16.06
N ASP A 99 -0.69 -1.60 -16.82
CA ASP A 99 0.77 -1.71 -16.90
C ASP A 99 1.49 -1.06 -15.68
N SER A 100 2.82 -1.04 -15.70
CA SER A 100 3.62 -0.45 -14.60
C SER A 100 3.45 1.07 -14.47
N VAL A 101 3.26 1.79 -15.58
CA VAL A 101 3.06 3.25 -15.57
C VAL A 101 1.69 3.58 -14.98
N GLN A 102 0.66 2.88 -15.43
CA GLN A 102 -0.71 3.00 -14.92
C GLN A 102 -0.77 2.61 -13.43
N THR A 103 -0.06 1.54 -13.02
CA THR A 103 0.02 1.14 -11.61
C THR A 103 0.64 2.23 -10.74
N LYS A 104 1.73 2.87 -11.21
CA LYS A 104 2.33 4.02 -10.50
C LYS A 104 1.36 5.19 -10.39
N ASN A 105 0.67 5.52 -11.48
CA ASN A 105 -0.32 6.60 -11.48
C ASN A 105 -1.43 6.35 -10.44
N LEU A 106 -1.92 5.12 -10.35
CA LEU A 106 -2.90 4.73 -9.34
C LEU A 106 -2.37 4.88 -7.92
N LEU A 107 -1.15 4.43 -7.62
CA LEU A 107 -0.54 4.56 -6.29
C LEU A 107 -0.40 6.03 -5.88
N LYS A 108 0.01 6.90 -6.81
CA LYS A 108 0.24 8.33 -6.55
C LYS A 108 -1.01 9.10 -6.10
N THR A 109 -2.21 8.56 -6.34
CA THR A 109 -3.46 9.19 -5.87
C THR A 109 -3.60 9.21 -4.35
N PHE A 110 -2.87 8.34 -3.62
CA PHE A 110 -2.92 8.30 -2.15
C PHE A 110 -1.56 8.07 -1.47
N VAL A 111 -0.51 7.73 -2.22
CA VAL A 111 0.85 7.56 -1.69
C VAL A 111 1.62 8.88 -1.75
N PRO A 112 2.05 9.45 -0.61
CA PRO A 112 2.96 10.57 -0.59
C PRO A 112 4.35 10.17 -1.12
N GLY A 113 5.06 11.10 -1.77
CA GLY A 113 6.43 10.88 -2.25
C GLY A 113 6.57 10.61 -3.75
N GLY A 114 5.47 10.64 -4.51
CA GLY A 114 5.49 10.66 -5.99
C GLY A 114 6.00 9.36 -6.62
N ASP A 115 6.66 9.49 -7.77
CA ASP A 115 7.05 8.34 -8.61
C ASP A 115 8.02 7.38 -7.91
N ALA A 116 8.99 7.90 -7.16
CA ALA A 116 9.99 7.08 -6.46
C ALA A 116 9.33 6.23 -5.37
N ALA A 117 8.42 6.83 -4.60
CA ALA A 117 7.61 6.13 -3.60
C ALA A 117 6.77 5.01 -4.23
N ALA A 118 6.05 5.30 -5.31
CA ALA A 118 5.23 4.32 -6.01
C ALA A 118 6.07 3.18 -6.59
N GLN A 119 7.22 3.48 -7.19
CA GLN A 119 8.14 2.48 -7.75
C GLN A 119 8.69 1.54 -6.67
N ASN A 120 9.14 2.08 -5.53
CA ASN A 120 9.64 1.29 -4.41
C ASN A 120 8.59 0.31 -3.88
N LEU A 121 7.32 0.72 -3.82
CA LEU A 121 6.22 -0.15 -3.39
C LEU A 121 5.95 -1.28 -4.38
N ILE A 122 6.02 -1.01 -5.69
CA ILE A 122 5.85 -2.03 -6.73
C ILE A 122 6.97 -3.07 -6.65
N GLU A 123 8.22 -2.64 -6.57
CA GLU A 123 9.37 -3.56 -6.47
C GLU A 123 9.32 -4.40 -5.19
N ALA A 124 8.95 -3.79 -4.07
CA ALA A 124 8.80 -4.49 -2.80
C ALA A 124 7.63 -5.49 -2.83
N TRP A 125 6.55 -5.18 -3.57
CA TRP A 125 5.43 -6.09 -3.79
C TRP A 125 5.83 -7.29 -4.63
N GLU A 126 6.50 -7.06 -5.77
CA GLU A 126 6.98 -8.13 -6.65
C GLU A 126 7.95 -9.05 -5.90
N THR A 127 8.84 -8.48 -5.09
CA THR A 127 9.76 -9.24 -4.23
C THR A 127 9.00 -10.11 -3.23
N ALA A 128 7.99 -9.55 -2.54
CA ALA A 128 7.17 -10.28 -1.59
C ALA A 128 6.38 -11.42 -2.27
N GLN A 129 5.77 -11.15 -3.42
CA GLN A 129 5.02 -12.15 -4.19
C GLN A 129 5.91 -13.29 -4.71
N ALA A 130 7.15 -12.98 -5.11
CA ALA A 130 8.13 -13.98 -5.51
C ALA A 130 8.60 -14.85 -4.33
N ALA A 131 8.62 -14.31 -3.11
CA ALA A 131 8.91 -15.09 -1.91
C ALA A 131 7.75 -16.03 -1.55
N ILE A 132 6.51 -15.53 -1.56
CA ILE A 132 5.29 -16.34 -1.32
C ILE A 132 5.23 -17.52 -2.28
N ARG A 133 5.37 -17.26 -3.59
CA ARG A 133 5.33 -18.31 -4.62
C ARG A 133 6.42 -19.39 -4.45
N ARG A 134 7.59 -19.02 -3.93
CA ARG A 134 8.67 -19.99 -3.65
C ARG A 134 8.32 -20.87 -2.46
N SER A 135 7.82 -20.28 -1.37
CA SER A 135 7.40 -21.04 -0.20
C SER A 135 6.25 -22.01 -0.50
N ASP A 136 5.29 -21.61 -1.34
CA ASP A 136 4.20 -22.49 -1.76
C ASP A 136 4.70 -23.71 -2.58
N HIS A 137 5.79 -23.54 -3.33
CA HIS A 137 6.38 -24.64 -4.11
C HIS A 137 7.19 -25.62 -3.25
N GLU A 138 7.82 -25.14 -2.17
CA GLU A 138 8.60 -25.97 -1.23
C GLU A 138 7.71 -26.75 -0.25
N ALA A 139 6.44 -26.35 -0.07
CA ALA A 139 5.49 -26.97 0.83
C ALA A 139 4.59 -28.05 0.19
N GLY A 140 4.67 -28.22 -1.14
CA GLY A 140 3.87 -29.20 -1.92
C GLY A 140 4.70 -30.39 -2.37
#